data_AF-A0A7S1ZX29-F1
#
_entry.id   AF-A0A7S1ZX29-F1
#
_cell.length_a   1.000
_cell.length_b   1.000
_cell.length_c   1.000
_cell.angle_alpha   90.00
_cell.angle_beta   90.00
_cell.angle_gamma   90.00
#
_symmetry.space_group_name_H-M   'P 1'
#
loop_
_entity.id
_entity.type
_entity.pdbx_description
1 polymer ?
#
loop_
_entity_poly.entity_id
_entity_poly.type
_entity_poly.pdbx_seq_one_letter_code
_entity_poly.pdbx_strand_id
1 'polypeptide(L)'
;MRVVLVAALATAPAVGGMRVVGLGPGRTGTDSLRRALEILGFGPCYHMSEVFFELPSGLPSRISTAGHLELWRDTALRAGGGAGPPRNEGGVDLVEMLQGWDSGVDFPLAAFPEEMLEAFPEAKFVLTVRDGGGWYKSIRNTICHQELLGWYSIVLRLFPFKPYDRVAIYHLTMDAIVRHRFSPSHLTWHSF
;
A
#
# COMPACT_ATOMS: atom_id res chain seq x y z
N MET A 1 8.96 -17.38 6.65
CA MET A 1 8.04 -16.75 5.69
C MET A 1 7.43 -17.86 4.86
N ARG A 2 6.11 -17.87 4.68
CA ARG A 2 5.41 -18.77 3.76
C ARG A 2 4.61 -17.91 2.78
N VAL A 3 4.38 -18.40 1.58
CA VAL A 3 3.56 -17.73 0.56
C VAL A 3 2.28 -18.54 0.38
N VAL A 4 1.13 -17.87 0.47
CA VAL A 4 -0.17 -18.44 0.14
C VAL A 4 -0.62 -17.78 -1.16
N LEU A 5 -0.83 -18.57 -2.20
CA LEU A 5 -1.38 -18.09 -3.46
C LEU A 5 -2.92 -18.13 -3.36
N VAL A 6 -3.56 -16.99 -3.51
CA VAL A 6 -5.02 -16.89 -3.63
C VAL A 6 -5.31 -16.72 -5.12
N ALA A 7 -5.56 -17.83 -5.80
CA ALA A 7 -5.84 -17.81 -7.23
C ALA A 7 -7.30 -17.43 -7.48
N ALA A 8 -7.55 -16.20 -7.93
CA ALA A 8 -8.72 -15.94 -8.76
C ALA A 8 -8.50 -16.61 -10.13
N LEU A 9 -9.53 -17.28 -10.66
CA LEU A 9 -9.51 -17.98 -11.95
C LEU A 9 -9.09 -16.98 -13.03
N ALA A 10 -8.01 -17.25 -13.78
CA ALA A 10 -7.55 -16.32 -14.82
C ALA A 10 -8.22 -16.62 -16.15
N THR A 11 -8.64 -15.56 -16.84
CA THR A 11 -8.84 -15.59 -18.30
C THR A 11 -8.08 -14.43 -18.95
N ALA A 12 -6.95 -14.77 -19.60
CA ALA A 12 -6.06 -13.90 -20.40
C ALA A 12 -5.48 -12.64 -19.68
N PRO A 13 -4.25 -12.20 -20.02
CA PRO A 13 -3.71 -10.99 -19.41
C PRO A 13 -4.49 -9.77 -19.88
N ALA A 14 -5.00 -8.96 -18.95
CA ALA A 14 -5.51 -7.63 -19.26
C ALA A 14 -4.35 -6.80 -19.83
N VAL A 15 -4.45 -6.44 -21.11
CA VAL A 15 -3.49 -5.53 -21.75
C VAL A 15 -3.56 -4.20 -21.02
N GLY A 16 -2.52 -3.89 -20.22
CA GLY A 16 -2.34 -2.60 -19.55
C GLY A 16 -2.72 -2.51 -18.06
N GLY A 17 -3.09 -3.63 -17.40
CA GLY A 17 -3.47 -3.65 -15.98
C GLY A 17 -2.49 -4.41 -15.07
N MET A 18 -2.56 -4.16 -13.75
CA MET A 18 -1.75 -4.85 -12.75
C MET A 18 -1.98 -6.38 -12.80
N ARG A 19 -0.90 -7.15 -12.88
CA ARG A 19 -0.92 -8.61 -13.08
C ARG A 19 -0.80 -9.39 -11.77
N VAL A 20 -0.09 -8.84 -10.79
CA VAL A 20 0.13 -9.49 -9.48
C VAL A 20 -0.06 -8.49 -8.35
N VAL A 21 -0.89 -8.85 -7.37
CA VAL A 21 -1.17 -8.06 -6.17
C VAL A 21 -0.72 -8.83 -4.92
N GLY A 22 0.15 -8.24 -4.13
CA GLY A 22 0.60 -8.73 -2.83
C GLY A 22 -0.23 -8.14 -1.70
N LEU A 23 -0.93 -8.99 -0.95
CA LEU A 23 -1.76 -8.63 0.21
C LEU A 23 -1.05 -8.83 1.55
N GLY A 24 0.24 -9.19 1.52
CA GLY A 24 1.05 -9.35 2.72
C GLY A 24 1.36 -8.00 3.37
N PRO A 25 1.17 -7.86 4.70
CA PRO A 25 1.54 -6.63 5.37
C PRO A 25 3.05 -6.43 5.36
N GLY A 26 3.48 -5.19 5.58
CA GLY A 26 4.88 -4.86 5.79
C GLY A 26 5.54 -5.82 6.79
N ARG A 27 6.83 -6.13 6.54
CA ARG A 27 7.66 -7.06 7.33
C ARG A 27 7.32 -8.54 7.19
N THR A 28 6.50 -8.90 6.20
CA THR A 28 6.29 -10.30 5.77
C THR A 28 7.17 -10.71 4.58
N GLY A 29 8.15 -9.89 4.21
CA GLY A 29 9.06 -10.14 3.07
C GLY A 29 8.63 -9.46 1.76
N THR A 30 7.89 -8.36 1.87
CA THR A 30 7.36 -7.58 0.74
C THR A 30 8.43 -7.10 -0.23
N ASP A 31 9.56 -6.58 0.27
CA ASP A 31 10.66 -6.13 -0.60
C ASP A 31 11.37 -7.29 -1.34
N SER A 32 11.51 -8.46 -0.69
CA SER A 32 12.02 -9.65 -1.37
C SER A 32 11.05 -10.16 -2.44
N LEU A 33 9.74 -10.11 -2.17
CA LEU A 33 8.72 -10.45 -3.16
C LEU A 33 8.73 -9.45 -4.33
N ARG A 34 8.81 -8.15 -4.06
CA ARG A 34 8.97 -7.09 -5.07
C ARG A 34 10.11 -7.41 -6.01
N ARG A 35 11.30 -7.70 -5.46
CA ARG A 35 12.49 -8.05 -6.24
C ARG A 35 12.29 -9.31 -7.09
N ALA A 36 11.64 -10.33 -6.53
CA ALA A 36 11.36 -11.57 -7.25
C ALA A 36 10.39 -11.33 -8.42
N LEU A 37 9.34 -10.53 -8.22
CA LEU A 37 8.38 -10.17 -9.28
C LEU A 37 9.05 -9.39 -10.42
N GLU A 38 9.93 -8.44 -10.09
CA GLU A 38 10.74 -7.72 -11.08
C GLU A 38 11.61 -8.69 -11.91
N ILE A 39 12.31 -9.63 -11.26
CA ILE A 39 13.15 -10.64 -11.93
C ILE A 39 12.32 -11.54 -12.85
N LEU A 40 11.13 -11.93 -12.42
CA LEU A 40 10.23 -12.82 -13.15
C LEU A 40 9.46 -12.13 -14.29
N GLY A 41 9.71 -10.83 -14.55
CA GLY A 41 9.04 -10.08 -15.61
C GLY A 41 7.63 -9.61 -15.26
N PHE A 42 7.31 -9.50 -13.96
CA PHE A 42 6.11 -8.84 -13.42
C PHE A 42 6.41 -7.41 -12.92
N GLY A 43 7.60 -6.88 -13.20
CA GLY A 43 7.96 -5.49 -12.89
C GLY A 43 7.44 -4.51 -13.96
N PRO A 44 7.31 -3.22 -13.61
CA PRO A 44 7.69 -2.61 -12.33
C PRO A 44 6.69 -2.93 -11.21
N CYS A 45 7.20 -3.07 -9.98
CA CYS A 45 6.40 -3.48 -8.82
C CYS A 45 6.21 -2.32 -7.84
N TYR A 46 4.96 -1.90 -7.65
CA TYR A 46 4.55 -0.87 -6.70
C TYR A 46 4.85 -1.30 -5.27
N HIS A 47 5.37 -0.39 -4.45
CA HIS A 47 5.77 -0.68 -3.07
C HIS A 47 5.76 0.57 -2.19
N MET A 48 5.64 0.40 -0.87
CA MET A 48 5.67 1.49 0.11
C MET A 48 6.89 2.41 -0.08
N SER A 49 8.04 1.85 -0.49
CA SER A 49 9.26 2.64 -0.75
C SER A 49 9.10 3.61 -1.90
N GLU A 50 8.37 3.22 -2.95
CA GLU A 50 8.10 4.07 -4.12
C GLU A 50 7.27 5.28 -3.70
N VAL A 51 6.23 5.03 -2.91
CA VAL A 51 5.30 6.06 -2.44
C VAL A 51 5.97 7.02 -1.44
N PHE A 52 6.77 6.48 -0.52
CA PHE A 52 7.36 7.27 0.57
C PHE A 52 8.61 8.05 0.14
N PHE A 53 9.49 7.45 -0.66
CA PHE A 53 10.79 8.03 -1.00
C PHE A 53 10.87 8.68 -2.38
N GLU A 54 9.76 8.84 -3.10
CA GLU A 54 9.77 9.49 -4.42
C GLU A 54 10.52 10.83 -4.40
N LEU A 55 11.67 10.85 -5.06
CA LEU A 55 12.52 12.04 -5.15
C LEU A 55 12.08 12.91 -6.34
N PRO A 56 12.20 14.25 -6.25
CA PRO A 56 11.89 15.17 -7.34
C PRO A 56 12.61 14.89 -8.67
N SER A 57 13.67 14.09 -8.65
CA SER A 57 14.47 13.71 -9.83
C SER A 57 14.02 12.42 -10.53
N GLY A 58 13.01 11.70 -10.02
CA GLY A 58 12.46 10.49 -10.63
C GLY A 58 13.44 9.30 -10.74
N LEU A 59 13.64 8.56 -9.65
CA LEU A 59 14.09 7.14 -9.58
C LEU A 59 13.97 6.67 -8.10
N PRO A 60 13.55 5.43 -7.76
CA PRO A 60 13.53 4.21 -8.58
C PRO A 60 12.14 3.61 -8.86
N SER A 61 11.34 4.32 -9.64
CA SER A 61 10.52 3.78 -10.72
C SER A 61 10.34 4.93 -11.70
N ARG A 62 10.32 4.69 -13.02
CA ARG A 62 10.07 5.78 -13.99
C ARG A 62 8.60 6.26 -13.98
N ILE A 63 7.85 5.82 -12.99
CA ILE A 63 6.41 6.03 -12.84
C ILE A 63 6.25 6.87 -11.59
N SER A 64 5.69 8.06 -11.77
CA SER A 64 5.42 8.98 -10.67
C SER A 64 4.44 8.36 -9.68
N THR A 65 4.62 8.65 -8.40
CA THR A 65 3.64 8.37 -7.33
C THR A 65 3.14 9.66 -6.68
N ALA A 66 3.30 10.79 -7.37
CA ALA A 66 2.81 12.08 -6.90
C ALA A 66 1.30 12.02 -6.66
N GLY A 67 0.86 12.43 -5.47
CA GLY A 67 -0.55 12.39 -5.08
C GLY A 67 -1.05 11.02 -4.60
N HIS A 68 -0.26 9.95 -4.69
CA HIS A 68 -0.74 8.61 -4.32
C HIS A 68 -1.06 8.50 -2.84
N LEU A 69 -0.33 9.17 -1.95
CA LEU A 69 -0.64 9.17 -0.52
C LEU A 69 -2.01 9.80 -0.24
N GLU A 70 -2.29 10.93 -0.89
CA GLU A 70 -3.56 11.63 -0.82
C GLU A 70 -4.71 10.75 -1.34
N LEU A 71 -4.52 10.11 -2.50
CA LEU A 71 -5.51 9.21 -3.08
C LEU A 71 -5.77 7.98 -2.19
N TRP A 72 -4.74 7.37 -1.62
CA TRP A 72 -4.90 6.27 -0.66
C TRP A 72 -5.60 6.71 0.63
N ARG A 73 -5.30 7.92 1.13
CA ARG A 73 -6.00 8.50 2.28
C ARG A 73 -7.48 8.70 1.96
N ASP A 74 -7.78 9.28 0.80
CA ASP A 74 -9.15 9.54 0.38
C ASP A 74 -9.92 8.22 0.18
N THR A 75 -9.25 7.17 -0.32
CA THR A 75 -9.79 5.80 -0.38
C THR A 75 -10.15 5.28 1.02
N ALA A 76 -9.23 5.37 2.00
CA ALA A 76 -9.49 4.95 3.38
C ALA A 76 -10.66 5.70 4.03
N LEU A 77 -10.72 7.02 3.84
CA LEU A 77 -11.78 7.86 4.43
C LEU A 77 -13.16 7.53 3.86
N ARG A 78 -13.24 7.18 2.57
CA ARG A 78 -14.50 6.80 1.90
C ARG A 78 -14.95 5.37 2.23
N ALA A 79 -14.00 4.44 2.35
CA ALA A 79 -14.32 3.05 2.70
C ALA A 79 -14.84 2.91 4.15
N GLY A 80 -14.51 3.86 5.04
CA GLY A 80 -14.85 3.83 6.48
C GLY A 80 -16.25 4.30 6.90
N GLY A 81 -17.21 4.49 6.00
CA GLY A 81 -18.60 4.82 6.37
C GLY A 81 -18.80 6.19 7.06
N GLY A 82 -17.80 7.07 7.06
CA GLY A 82 -18.01 8.50 7.29
C GLY A 82 -18.70 9.13 6.10
N ALA A 83 -19.48 10.19 6.32
CA ALA A 83 -20.31 10.95 5.38
C ALA A 83 -19.61 11.42 4.08
N GLY A 84 -19.20 10.47 3.24
CA GLY A 84 -18.74 10.67 1.88
C GLY A 84 -19.82 10.20 0.89
N PRO A 85 -19.76 10.67 -0.37
CA PRO A 85 -20.68 10.22 -1.40
C PRO A 85 -20.59 8.69 -1.60
N PRO A 86 -21.67 8.05 -2.08
CA PRO A 86 -21.75 6.59 -2.25
C PRO A 86 -20.55 6.01 -3.03
N ARG A 87 -20.23 4.73 -2.78
CA ARG A 87 -19.11 3.94 -3.38
C ARG A 87 -18.93 4.13 -4.90
N ASN A 88 -19.96 4.59 -5.62
CA ASN A 88 -20.03 4.66 -7.09
C ASN A 88 -20.04 6.08 -7.67
N GLU A 89 -19.88 7.15 -6.88
CA GLU A 89 -19.85 8.53 -7.41
C GLU A 89 -18.58 9.27 -6.94
N GLY A 90 -17.62 9.41 -7.86
CA GLY A 90 -16.40 10.20 -7.68
C GLY A 90 -15.30 9.55 -6.83
N GLY A 91 -15.26 8.21 -6.75
CA GLY A 91 -14.19 7.43 -6.10
C GLY A 91 -12.83 7.59 -6.78
N VAL A 92 -11.76 7.16 -6.11
CA VAL A 92 -10.42 7.11 -6.70
C VAL A 92 -10.40 6.02 -7.76
N ASP A 93 -10.08 6.37 -9.01
CA ASP A 93 -9.83 5.38 -10.05
C ASP A 93 -8.47 4.71 -9.81
N LEU A 94 -8.50 3.52 -9.20
CA LEU A 94 -7.29 2.76 -8.89
C LEU A 94 -6.60 2.24 -10.16
N VAL A 95 -7.33 2.04 -11.26
CA VAL A 95 -6.76 1.60 -12.54
C VAL A 95 -5.95 2.74 -13.14
N GLU A 96 -6.47 3.96 -13.11
CA GLU A 96 -5.75 5.17 -13.52
C GLU A 96 -4.55 5.43 -12.60
N MET A 97 -4.76 5.43 -11.27
CA MET A 97 -3.71 5.71 -10.29
C MET A 97 -2.52 4.73 -10.39
N LEU A 98 -2.79 3.46 -10.66
CA LEU A 98 -1.76 2.42 -10.72
C LEU A 98 -1.33 2.09 -12.15
N GLN A 99 -1.66 2.96 -13.11
CA GLN A 99 -1.24 2.78 -14.50
C GLN A 99 0.30 2.67 -14.60
N GLY A 100 0.75 1.70 -15.40
CA GLY A 100 2.18 1.43 -15.62
C GLY A 100 2.81 0.49 -14.60
N TRP A 101 2.13 0.18 -13.49
CA TRP A 101 2.58 -0.80 -12.51
C TRP A 101 2.05 -2.19 -12.83
N ASP A 102 2.95 -3.11 -13.14
CA ASP A 102 2.60 -4.48 -13.52
C ASP A 102 2.39 -5.40 -12.31
N SER A 103 2.89 -5.00 -11.15
CA SER A 103 2.59 -5.65 -9.87
C SER A 103 2.61 -4.64 -8.73
N GLY A 104 2.11 -5.02 -7.56
CA GLY A 104 2.13 -4.18 -6.37
C GLY A 104 2.10 -4.99 -5.09
N VAL A 105 2.90 -4.63 -4.09
CA VAL A 105 3.01 -5.32 -2.80
C VAL A 105 3.21 -4.30 -1.67
N ASP A 106 3.00 -4.72 -0.42
CA ASP A 106 3.09 -3.84 0.77
C ASP A 106 2.00 -2.77 0.85
N PHE A 107 2.05 -1.96 1.90
CA PHE A 107 1.22 -0.77 2.06
C PHE A 107 1.58 0.29 1.00
N PRO A 108 0.63 1.19 0.65
CA PRO A 108 -0.76 1.24 1.11
C PRO A 108 -1.68 0.17 0.50
N LEU A 109 -1.34 -0.32 -0.70
CA LEU A 109 -2.16 -1.19 -1.54
C LEU A 109 -2.67 -2.46 -0.81
N ALA A 110 -1.82 -3.13 -0.04
CA ALA A 110 -2.19 -4.34 0.69
C ALA A 110 -3.31 -4.14 1.75
N ALA A 111 -3.63 -2.90 2.11
CA ALA A 111 -4.70 -2.58 3.06
C ALA A 111 -6.11 -2.63 2.44
N PHE A 112 -6.21 -2.66 1.10
CA PHE A 112 -7.45 -2.51 0.34
C PHE A 112 -7.75 -3.72 -0.56
N PRO A 113 -7.90 -4.94 0.01
CA PRO A 113 -8.07 -6.14 -0.79
C PRO A 113 -9.36 -6.14 -1.63
N GLU A 114 -10.46 -5.57 -1.13
CA GLU A 114 -11.74 -5.51 -1.84
C GLU A 114 -11.64 -4.60 -3.06
N GLU A 115 -11.08 -3.40 -2.87
CA GLU A 115 -10.90 -2.42 -3.92
C GLU A 115 -9.91 -2.90 -4.99
N MET A 116 -8.87 -3.62 -4.59
CA MET A 116 -7.91 -4.22 -5.54
C MET A 116 -8.51 -5.38 -6.33
N LEU A 117 -9.40 -6.18 -5.72
CA LEU A 117 -10.14 -7.24 -6.42
C LEU A 117 -11.14 -6.65 -7.42
N GLU A 118 -11.80 -5.55 -7.07
CA GLU A 118 -12.75 -4.86 -7.95
C GLU A 118 -12.04 -4.16 -9.11
N ALA A 119 -10.92 -3.48 -8.85
CA ALA A 119 -10.14 -2.76 -9.86
C ALA A 119 -9.35 -3.69 -10.79
N PHE A 120 -8.82 -4.80 -10.27
CA PHE A 120 -7.96 -5.74 -11.02
C PHE A 120 -8.43 -7.19 -10.84
N PRO A 121 -9.63 -7.55 -11.32
CA PRO A 121 -10.22 -8.88 -11.12
C PRO A 121 -9.39 -10.01 -11.75
N GLU A 122 -8.63 -9.71 -12.81
CA GLU A 122 -7.77 -10.68 -13.50
C GLU A 122 -6.38 -10.84 -12.86
N ALA A 123 -6.02 -10.00 -11.88
CA ALA A 123 -4.73 -10.09 -11.20
C ALA A 123 -4.62 -11.37 -10.36
N LYS A 124 -3.39 -11.87 -10.20
CA LYS A 124 -3.09 -12.93 -9.24
C LYS A 124 -2.80 -12.33 -7.87
N PHE A 125 -3.46 -12.85 -6.83
CA PHE A 125 -3.30 -12.37 -5.47
C PHE A 125 -2.36 -13.28 -4.67
N VAL A 126 -1.37 -12.66 -4.03
CA VAL A 126 -0.32 -13.34 -3.25
C VAL A 126 -0.37 -12.83 -1.81
N LEU A 127 -0.57 -13.73 -0.85
CA LEU A 127 -0.53 -13.40 0.56
C LEU A 127 0.75 -13.97 1.18
N THR A 128 1.70 -13.10 1.52
CA THR A 128 2.89 -13.50 2.28
C THR A 128 2.57 -13.53 3.76
N VAL A 129 2.82 -14.68 4.41
CA VAL A 129 2.53 -14.89 5.83
C VAL A 129 3.80 -15.16 6.63
N ARG A 130 3.76 -14.74 7.89
CA ARG A 130 4.81 -14.91 8.88
C ARG A 130 4.19 -15.28 10.22
N ASP A 131 4.97 -15.92 11.09
CA ASP A 131 4.57 -16.16 12.47
C ASP A 131 4.26 -14.84 13.20
N GLY A 132 3.18 -14.80 13.98
CA GLY A 132 2.69 -13.56 14.60
C GLY A 132 3.72 -12.91 15.54
N GLY A 133 4.40 -13.71 16.38
CA GLY A 133 5.40 -13.22 17.33
C GLY A 133 6.64 -12.64 16.63
N GLY A 134 7.18 -13.36 15.64
CA GLY A 134 8.31 -12.90 14.84
C GLY A 134 7.98 -11.71 13.96
N TRP A 135 6.76 -11.64 13.41
CA TRP A 135 6.26 -10.45 12.72
C TRP A 135 6.15 -9.26 13.66
N TYR A 136 5.51 -9.41 14.83
CA TYR A 136 5.36 -8.35 15.82
C TYR A 136 6.72 -7.79 16.26
N LYS A 137 7.67 -8.68 16.59
CA LYS A 137 9.04 -8.26 16.94
C LYS A 137 9.70 -7.49 15.79
N SER A 138 9.51 -7.93 14.55
CA SER A 138 10.07 -7.25 13.38
C SER A 138 9.43 -5.90 13.14
N ILE A 139 8.10 -5.79 13.14
CA ILE A 139 7.40 -4.54 12.87
C ILE A 139 7.67 -3.52 13.97
N ARG A 140 7.70 -3.97 15.23
CA ARG A 140 8.06 -3.14 16.37
C ARG A 140 9.45 -2.53 16.25
N ASN A 141 10.43 -3.29 15.77
CA ASN A 141 11.82 -2.84 15.69
C ASN A 141 12.13 -2.00 14.43
N THR A 142 11.19 -1.83 13.50
CA THR A 142 11.44 -1.10 12.24
C THR A 142 10.39 -0.04 11.92
N ILE A 143 9.12 -0.43 11.84
CA ILE A 143 8.04 0.47 11.40
C ILE A 143 7.46 1.21 12.61
N CYS A 144 7.16 0.48 13.70
CA CYS A 144 6.60 1.09 14.90
C CYS A 144 7.68 1.74 15.80
N HIS A 145 8.97 1.51 15.52
CA HIS A 145 10.07 2.21 16.20
C HIS A 145 10.46 3.52 15.54
N GLN A 146 9.68 4.02 14.58
CA GLN A 146 9.93 5.31 13.94
C GLN A 146 9.72 6.45 14.94
N GLU A 147 10.73 6.70 15.78
CA GLU A 147 11.15 8.04 16.18
C GLU A 147 11.70 8.81 14.96
N LEU A 148 11.06 8.71 13.79
CA LEU A 148 11.44 9.51 12.62
C LEU A 148 11.08 10.99 12.81
N LEU A 149 10.37 11.32 13.90
CA LEU A 149 9.89 12.66 14.22
C LEU A 149 10.14 12.98 15.70
N GLY A 150 11.40 12.94 16.14
CA GLY A 150 11.79 13.66 17.36
C GLY A 150 11.55 15.17 17.21
N TRP A 151 11.78 15.96 18.26
CA TRP A 151 11.57 17.43 18.25
C TRP A 151 12.19 18.15 17.03
N TYR A 152 13.27 17.62 16.46
CA TYR A 152 13.94 18.17 15.29
C TYR A 152 13.08 18.14 14.02
N SER A 153 12.09 17.24 13.88
CA SER A 153 11.21 17.26 12.71
C SER A 153 10.24 18.43 12.70
N ILE A 154 9.90 18.97 13.88
CA ILE A 154 9.13 20.22 14.00
C ILE A 154 9.98 21.39 13.51
N VAL A 155 11.26 21.41 13.84
CA VAL A 155 12.23 22.42 13.35
C VAL A 155 12.40 22.31 11.84
N LEU A 156 12.47 21.09 11.31
CA LEU A 156 12.62 20.86 9.89
C LEU A 156 11.37 21.26 9.06
N ARG A 157 10.16 21.23 9.64
CA ARG A 157 8.93 21.79 9.04
C ARG A 157 8.95 23.31 8.87
N LEU A 158 9.86 24.02 9.54
CA LEU A 158 10.01 25.48 9.43
C LEU A 158 10.92 25.90 8.26
N PHE A 159 11.61 24.94 7.62
CA PHE A 159 12.45 25.22 6.46
C PHE A 159 11.69 24.97 5.14
N PRO A 160 11.76 25.89 4.16
CA PRO A 160 11.02 25.80 2.90
C PRO A 160 11.55 24.73 1.91
N PHE A 161 12.49 23.88 2.34
CA PHE A 161 13.08 22.85 1.50
C PHE A 161 12.27 21.55 1.60
N LYS A 162 11.56 21.19 0.52
CA LYS A 162 10.81 19.92 0.39
C LYS A 162 11.76 18.73 0.50
N PRO A 163 11.65 17.95 1.60
CA PRO A 163 10.85 16.71 1.51
C PRO A 163 9.81 16.51 2.64
N TYR A 164 9.42 17.55 3.39
CA TYR A 164 8.57 17.40 4.59
C TYR A 164 7.07 17.17 4.33
N ASP A 165 6.54 17.60 3.18
CA ASP A 165 5.12 17.43 2.85
C ASP A 165 4.73 15.94 2.78
N ARG A 166 5.60 15.09 2.20
CA ARG A 166 5.34 13.66 2.07
C ARG A 166 5.33 12.94 3.41
N VAL A 167 6.20 13.33 4.33
CA VAL A 167 6.21 12.72 5.68
C VAL A 167 4.93 13.08 6.42
N ALA A 168 4.48 14.33 6.35
CA ALA A 168 3.23 14.76 6.97
C ALA A 168 2.02 14.04 6.37
N ILE A 169 1.91 13.99 5.04
CA ILE A 169 0.79 13.34 4.36
C ILE A 169 0.82 11.82 4.58
N TYR A 170 2.00 11.19 4.65
CA TYR A 170 2.17 9.78 4.98
C TYR A 170 1.54 9.44 6.34
N HIS A 171 1.82 10.22 7.39
CA HIS A 171 1.24 9.97 8.70
C HIS A 171 -0.29 10.07 8.70
N LEU A 172 -0.84 11.08 8.02
CA LEU A 172 -2.30 11.23 7.86
C LEU A 172 -2.91 10.05 7.08
N THR A 173 -2.20 9.58 6.05
CA THR A 173 -2.62 8.46 5.21
C THR A 173 -2.62 7.15 6.01
N MET A 174 -1.54 6.86 6.74
CA MET A 174 -1.45 5.65 7.57
C MET A 174 -2.46 5.67 8.71
N ASP A 175 -2.70 6.82 9.35
CA ASP A 175 -3.74 6.94 10.39
C ASP A 175 -5.14 6.66 9.81
N ALA A 176 -5.47 7.22 8.64
CA ALA A 176 -6.74 6.95 7.96
C ALA A 176 -6.89 5.46 7.60
N ILE A 177 -5.86 4.84 7.01
CA ILE A 177 -5.84 3.42 6.66
C ILE A 177 -5.99 2.55 7.91
N VAL A 178 -5.26 2.86 8.97
CA VAL A 178 -5.29 2.07 10.20
C VAL A 178 -6.67 2.15 10.86
N ARG A 179 -7.25 3.34 10.94
CA ARG A 179 -8.60 3.52 11.48
C ARG A 179 -9.65 2.81 10.64
N HIS A 180 -9.55 2.86 9.32
CA HIS A 180 -10.46 2.15 8.44
C HIS A 180 -10.32 0.63 8.62
N ARG A 181 -9.12 0.09 8.42
CA ARG A 181 -8.91 -1.36 8.32
C ARG A 181 -8.92 -2.08 9.67
N PHE A 182 -8.47 -1.42 10.73
CA PHE A 182 -8.36 -1.99 12.08
C PHE A 182 -9.36 -1.36 13.06
N SER A 183 -10.43 -0.72 12.57
CA SER A 183 -11.56 -0.35 13.42
C SER A 183 -12.16 -1.61 14.07
N PRO A 184 -12.65 -1.52 15.33
CA PRO A 184 -13.35 -2.61 16.00
C PRO A 184 -14.49 -3.24 15.18
N SER A 185 -15.13 -2.47 14.28
CA SER A 185 -16.18 -2.96 13.38
C SER A 185 -15.70 -3.99 12.35
N HIS A 186 -14.42 -3.97 11.99
CA HIS A 186 -13.79 -4.92 11.05
C HIS A 186 -13.00 -6.03 11.76
N LEU A 187 -12.81 -5.92 13.08
CA LEU A 187 -12.13 -6.91 13.92
C LEU A 187 -13.15 -7.82 14.63
N THR A 188 -14.11 -8.37 13.90
CA THR A 188 -14.93 -9.47 14.42
C THR A 188 -14.12 -10.76 14.36
N TRP A 189 -13.36 -11.03 15.42
CA TRP A 189 -12.75 -12.34 15.63
C TRP A 189 -13.85 -13.36 15.90
N HIS A 190 -14.43 -13.93 14.84
CA HIS A 190 -15.15 -15.19 14.98
C HIS A 190 -14.11 -16.27 15.27
N SER A 191 -14.21 -16.84 16.46
CA SER A 191 -13.33 -17.87 17.00
C SER A 191 -13.17 -19.00 15.98
N PHE A 192 -11.93 -19.32 15.60
CA PHE A 192 -11.59 -20.57 14.93
C PHE A 192 -11.45 -21.69 15.95
#